data_AF-A0A3B8JZ77-F1
#
_entry.id   AF-A0A3B8JZ77-F1
#
_cell.length_a   1.000
_cell.length_b   1.000
_cell.length_c   1.000
_cell.angle_alpha   90.00
_cell.angle_beta   90.00
_cell.angle_gamma   90.00
#
_symmetry.space_group_name_H-M   'P 1'
#
loop_
_entity.id
_entity.type
_entity.pdbx_description
1 polymer ?
#
loop_
_entity_poly.entity_id
_entity_poly.type
_entity_poly.pdbx_seq_one_letter_code
_entity_poly.pdbx_strand_id
1 'polypeptide(L)'
;MKKRGKFFVVEARRLIPLLFLLVLLIGLTVYDNFFRVEPTVGLPEEEHGNLAFTTTDWGLLTSPTAFNLVADYDEWIRVSQELGLTLPDYPFNAEKELAVFAVNSEIQSMDVVPKFEEVEIKVLVEPKENYYHVITVDRQAVDLEDAVWKFVDNQDRVLSRIVPFWQTEQENDDEEEEEVLK
;
A
#
# COMPACT_ATOMS: atom_id res chain seq x y z
N MET A 1 72.59 4.14 8.65
CA MET A 1 71.28 4.62 8.17
C MET A 1 70.75 3.71 7.06
N LYS A 2 69.41 3.62 6.96
CA LYS A 2 68.59 3.07 5.86
C LYS A 2 68.59 1.55 5.64
N LYS A 3 67.44 0.93 5.96
CA LYS A 3 66.60 0.11 5.05
C LYS A 3 65.35 -0.44 5.80
N ARG A 4 64.39 0.43 6.13
CA ARG A 4 63.05 0.06 6.65
C ARG A 4 61.89 0.51 5.73
N GLY A 5 62.18 0.83 4.47
CA GLY A 5 61.18 1.42 3.55
C GLY A 5 60.54 0.47 2.54
N LYS A 6 60.94 -0.81 2.48
CA LYS A 6 60.49 -1.73 1.41
C LYS A 6 59.40 -2.74 1.84
N PHE A 7 59.29 -3.05 3.14
CA PHE A 7 58.25 -3.96 3.62
C PHE A 7 56.88 -3.27 3.80
N PHE A 8 56.86 -1.97 4.14
CA PHE A 8 55.61 -1.23 4.40
C PHE A 8 54.78 -0.96 3.13
N VAL A 9 55.44 -0.85 1.97
CA VAL A 9 54.76 -0.53 0.69
C VAL A 9 54.03 -1.74 0.10
N VAL A 10 54.50 -2.96 0.38
CA VAL A 10 53.89 -4.20 -0.14
C VAL A 10 52.60 -4.52 0.60
N GLU A 11 52.53 -4.21 1.90
CA GLU A 11 51.35 -4.44 2.74
C GLU A 11 50.26 -3.39 2.50
N ALA A 12 50.65 -2.12 2.31
CA ALA A 12 49.71 -1.04 1.97
C ALA A 12 48.93 -1.29 0.67
N ARG A 13 49.55 -1.94 -0.34
CA ARG A 13 48.86 -2.29 -1.60
C ARG A 13 47.78 -3.35 -1.41
N ARG A 14 47.90 -4.22 -0.39
CA ARG A 14 46.89 -5.22 0.00
C ARG A 14 45.83 -4.67 0.95
N LEU A 15 46.07 -3.51 1.55
CA LEU A 15 45.10 -2.80 2.40
C LEU A 15 44.08 -2.00 1.58
N ILE A 16 44.42 -1.56 0.37
CA ILE A 16 43.49 -0.81 -0.50
C ILE A 16 42.20 -1.59 -0.81
N PRO A 17 42.24 -2.88 -1.23
CA PRO A 17 41.03 -3.67 -1.45
C PRO A 17 40.22 -3.88 -0.17
N LEU A 18 40.90 -4.03 0.97
CA LEU A 18 40.28 -4.21 2.29
C LEU A 18 39.57 -2.93 2.76
N LEU A 19 40.19 -1.77 2.56
CA LEU A 19 39.57 -0.47 2.85
C LEU A 19 38.41 -0.18 1.91
N PHE A 20 38.53 -0.53 0.63
CA PHE A 20 37.43 -0.42 -0.32
C PHE A 20 36.24 -1.28 0.11
N LEU A 21 36.50 -2.53 0.48
CA LEU A 21 35.47 -3.44 0.99
C LEU A 21 34.86 -2.94 2.29
N LEU A 22 35.65 -2.37 3.21
CA LEU A 22 35.17 -1.77 4.44
C LEU A 22 34.25 -0.57 4.16
N VAL A 23 34.62 0.33 3.25
CA VAL A 23 33.78 1.46 2.85
C VAL A 23 32.48 0.98 2.20
N LEU A 24 32.54 -0.06 1.38
CA LEU A 24 31.36 -0.66 0.75
C LEU A 24 30.44 -1.28 1.82
N LEU A 25 31.00 -1.95 2.82
CA LEU A 25 30.24 -2.55 3.92
C LEU A 25 29.59 -1.48 4.80
N ILE A 26 30.31 -0.42 5.15
CA ILE A 26 29.76 0.73 5.89
C ILE A 26 28.67 1.40 5.07
N GLY A 27 28.87 1.60 3.77
CA GLY A 27 27.86 2.14 2.86
C GLY A 27 26.61 1.27 2.83
N LEU A 28 26.75 -0.06 2.77
CA LEU A 28 25.64 -1.00 2.85
C LEU A 28 24.95 -0.96 4.21
N THR A 29 25.70 -0.78 5.30
CA THR A 29 25.13 -0.71 6.66
C THR A 29 24.37 0.58 6.87
N VAL A 30 24.87 1.71 6.34
CA VAL A 30 24.17 2.99 6.37
C VAL A 30 22.95 2.94 5.46
N TYR A 31 23.06 2.34 4.28
CA TYR A 31 21.93 2.12 3.38
C TYR A 31 20.86 1.26 4.05
N ASP A 32 21.24 0.12 4.64
CA ASP A 32 20.33 -0.75 5.38
C ASP A 32 19.73 -0.07 6.62
N ASN A 33 20.45 0.85 7.27
CA ASN A 33 19.95 1.52 8.48
C ASN A 33 19.12 2.78 8.19
N PHE A 34 19.37 3.49 7.07
CA PHE A 34 18.58 4.65 6.65
C PHE A 34 17.39 4.26 5.77
N PHE A 35 17.45 3.14 5.04
CA PHE A 35 16.33 2.56 4.30
C PHE A 35 15.65 1.41 5.06
N ARG A 36 15.93 1.27 6.36
CA ARG A 36 14.95 0.66 7.26
C ARG A 36 13.71 1.53 7.20
N VAL A 37 12.73 1.08 6.42
CA VAL A 37 11.32 1.27 6.75
C VAL A 37 11.25 1.04 8.24
N GLU A 38 10.97 2.09 9.02
CA GLU A 38 10.78 1.94 10.45
C GLU A 38 9.81 0.77 10.62
N PRO A 39 10.18 -0.32 11.31
CA PRO A 39 9.18 -1.30 11.67
C PRO A 39 8.26 -0.54 12.61
N THR A 40 7.08 -0.19 12.10
CA THR A 40 5.94 0.26 12.90
C THR A 40 5.94 -0.63 14.13
N VAL A 41 6.16 0.00 15.29
CA VAL A 41 6.26 -0.68 16.57
C VAL A 41 4.96 -1.47 16.72
N GLY A 42 5.05 -2.76 16.44
CA GLY A 42 3.92 -3.66 16.47
C GLY A 42 3.37 -3.68 17.89
N LEU A 43 2.15 -3.15 18.04
CA LEU A 43 1.25 -3.64 19.07
C LEU A 43 1.16 -5.16 18.88
N PRO A 44 1.32 -5.96 19.95
CA PRO A 44 1.21 -7.40 19.82
C PRO A 44 -0.28 -7.72 19.78
N GLU A 45 -0.84 -7.98 18.61
CA GLU A 45 -2.12 -8.68 18.51
C GLU A 45 -2.31 -9.36 17.14
N GLU A 46 -2.21 -10.69 17.20
CA GLU A 46 -2.87 -11.69 16.37
C GLU A 46 -2.72 -11.65 14.85
N GLU A 47 -1.91 -12.60 14.38
CA GLU A 47 -1.58 -12.97 13.01
C GLU A 47 -2.77 -13.58 12.24
N HIS A 48 -3.92 -12.90 12.22
CA HIS A 48 -5.07 -13.28 11.41
C HIS A 48 -5.66 -12.06 10.70
N GLY A 49 -5.32 -11.91 9.40
CA GLY A 49 -6.12 -11.12 8.46
C GLY A 49 -5.58 -9.75 8.06
N ASN A 50 -4.37 -9.35 8.47
CA ASN A 50 -3.79 -8.06 8.05
C ASN A 50 -3.47 -8.05 6.55
N LEU A 51 -4.10 -7.14 5.82
CA LEU A 51 -3.91 -6.93 4.40
C LEU A 51 -2.73 -6.00 4.15
N ALA A 52 -1.76 -6.47 3.38
CA ALA A 52 -0.67 -5.62 2.91
C ALA A 52 -1.18 -4.64 1.85
N PHE A 53 -0.69 -3.40 1.92
CA PHE A 53 -0.92 -2.38 0.91
C PHE A 53 0.37 -1.63 0.59
N THR A 54 0.40 -0.97 -0.56
CA THR A 54 1.51 -0.12 -1.00
C THR A 54 1.05 1.32 -1.10
N THR A 55 1.73 2.23 -0.40
CA THR A 55 1.51 3.66 -0.58
C THR A 55 1.99 4.09 -1.96
N THR A 56 1.04 4.57 -2.78
CA THR A 56 1.29 5.04 -4.15
C THR A 56 1.56 6.53 -4.18
N ASP A 57 0.79 7.32 -3.42
CA ASP A 57 0.95 8.76 -3.34
C ASP A 57 0.40 9.32 -2.03
N TRP A 58 0.88 10.50 -1.65
CA TRP A 58 0.36 11.26 -0.54
C TRP A 58 0.78 12.72 -0.64
N GLY A 59 0.00 13.61 -0.04
CA GLY A 59 0.33 15.02 -0.05
C GLY A 59 -0.72 15.89 0.59
N LEU A 60 -0.67 17.17 0.24
CA LEU A 60 -1.62 18.15 0.75
C LEU A 60 -2.81 18.29 -0.20
N LEU A 61 -4.02 18.18 0.34
CA LEU A 61 -5.26 18.38 -0.40
C LEU A 61 -6.32 19.05 0.49
N THR A 62 -6.77 20.22 0.09
CA THR A 62 -7.86 20.97 0.73
C THR A 62 -9.19 20.55 0.12
N SER A 63 -9.76 19.44 0.59
CA SER A 63 -11.08 18.93 0.18
C SER A 63 -11.81 18.35 1.39
N PRO A 64 -13.14 18.13 1.34
CA PRO A 64 -13.85 17.42 2.40
C PRO A 64 -13.31 16.00 2.61
N THR A 65 -13.51 15.43 3.81
CA THR A 65 -13.18 14.03 4.08
C THR A 65 -13.95 13.12 3.13
N ALA A 66 -13.22 12.25 2.43
CA ALA A 66 -13.78 11.34 1.45
C ALA A 66 -12.95 10.06 1.40
N PHE A 67 -13.62 8.95 1.11
CA PHE A 67 -13.01 7.65 0.90
C PHE A 67 -13.54 7.09 -0.41
N ASN A 68 -12.66 6.70 -1.32
CA ASN A 68 -13.05 6.11 -2.60
C ASN A 68 -12.29 4.81 -2.82
N LEU A 69 -13.00 3.81 -3.35
CA LEU A 69 -12.41 2.58 -3.86
C LEU A 69 -12.43 2.66 -5.38
N VAL A 70 -11.36 2.23 -6.01
CA VAL A 70 -11.16 2.32 -7.46
C VAL A 70 -10.71 0.96 -7.96
N ALA A 71 -11.55 0.33 -8.78
CA ALA A 71 -11.33 -1.03 -9.30
C ALA A 71 -10.91 -1.06 -10.78
N ASP A 72 -11.04 0.06 -11.50
CA ASP A 72 -10.68 0.16 -12.92
C ASP A 72 -9.94 1.47 -13.26
N TYR A 73 -9.41 1.53 -14.48
CA TYR A 73 -8.63 2.68 -14.95
C TYR A 73 -9.45 3.94 -15.19
N ASP A 74 -10.71 3.80 -15.61
CA ASP A 74 -11.56 4.94 -15.90
C ASP A 74 -11.95 5.65 -14.60
N GLU A 75 -12.25 4.89 -13.55
CA GLU A 75 -12.45 5.38 -12.20
C GLU A 75 -11.18 6.00 -11.60
N TRP A 76 -10.03 5.39 -11.82
CA TRP A 76 -8.74 5.94 -11.38
C TRP A 76 -8.51 7.34 -11.96
N ILE A 77 -8.75 7.52 -13.26
CA ILE A 77 -8.65 8.81 -13.92
C ILE A 77 -9.75 9.76 -13.42
N ARG A 78 -11.00 9.31 -13.31
CA ARG A 78 -12.13 10.14 -12.87
C ARG A 78 -11.93 10.67 -11.45
N VAL A 79 -11.68 9.79 -10.48
CA VAL A 79 -11.50 10.16 -9.06
C VAL A 79 -10.31 11.10 -8.90
N SER A 80 -9.21 10.85 -9.60
CA SER A 80 -8.05 11.75 -9.54
C SER A 80 -8.35 13.14 -10.07
N GLN A 81 -9.10 13.26 -11.17
CA GLN A 81 -9.50 14.55 -11.73
C GLN A 81 -10.48 15.29 -10.82
N GLU A 82 -11.45 14.57 -10.24
CA GLU A 82 -12.42 15.14 -9.28
C GLU A 82 -11.72 15.68 -8.03
N LEU A 83 -10.71 14.97 -7.54
CA LEU A 83 -9.88 15.42 -6.40
C LEU A 83 -8.80 16.43 -6.80
N GLY A 84 -8.66 16.76 -8.09
CA GLY A 84 -7.63 17.68 -8.58
C GLY A 84 -6.20 17.16 -8.37
N LEU A 85 -6.02 15.85 -8.28
CA LEU A 85 -4.73 15.20 -8.10
C LEU A 85 -4.05 15.00 -9.46
N THR A 86 -2.80 15.45 -9.55
CA THR A 86 -1.91 15.00 -10.62
C THR A 86 -1.47 13.59 -10.28
N LEU A 87 -2.07 12.60 -10.94
CA LEU A 87 -1.70 11.20 -10.77
C LEU A 87 -0.18 11.02 -10.96
N PRO A 88 0.49 10.26 -10.08
CA PRO A 88 1.89 9.93 -10.24
C PRO A 88 2.11 9.11 -11.52
N ASP A 89 3.36 9.02 -11.98
CA ASP A 89 3.77 8.08 -13.04
C ASP A 89 3.82 6.63 -12.51
N TYR A 90 2.78 6.25 -11.76
CA TYR A 90 2.59 4.92 -11.22
C TYR A 90 1.74 4.12 -12.21
N PRO A 91 2.23 2.98 -12.72
CA PRO A 91 1.49 2.14 -13.64
C PRO A 91 0.48 1.29 -12.86
N PHE A 92 -0.59 1.92 -12.35
CA PHE A 92 -1.72 1.22 -11.73
C PHE A 92 -2.15 0.06 -12.62
N ASN A 93 -2.41 -1.12 -12.05
CA ASN A 93 -2.85 -2.30 -12.81
C ASN A 93 -4.22 -2.79 -12.30
N ALA A 94 -5.29 -2.36 -12.95
CA ALA A 94 -6.67 -2.70 -12.56
C ALA A 94 -6.99 -4.21 -12.52
N GLU A 95 -6.24 -5.04 -13.26
CA GLU A 95 -6.45 -6.50 -13.24
C GLU A 95 -5.91 -7.15 -11.95
N LYS A 96 -4.95 -6.50 -11.29
CA LYS A 96 -4.21 -7.06 -10.15
C LYS A 96 -4.35 -6.24 -8.88
N GLU A 97 -4.72 -4.98 -9.01
CA GLU A 97 -4.70 -4.01 -7.93
C GLU A 97 -6.04 -3.31 -7.81
N LEU A 98 -6.39 -2.98 -6.58
CA LEU A 98 -7.44 -2.05 -6.24
C LEU A 98 -6.81 -0.85 -5.55
N ALA A 99 -7.28 0.35 -5.88
CA ALA A 99 -6.80 1.57 -5.28
C ALA A 99 -7.79 2.11 -4.23
N VAL A 100 -7.25 2.65 -3.15
CA VAL A 100 -8.01 3.29 -2.08
C VAL A 100 -7.50 4.71 -1.89
N PHE A 101 -8.41 5.67 -2.03
CA PHE A 101 -8.15 7.09 -1.80
C PHE A 101 -8.74 7.49 -0.46
N ALA A 102 -7.93 8.03 0.44
CA ALA A 102 -8.37 8.63 1.69
C ALA A 102 -8.03 10.13 1.70
N VAL A 103 -9.02 10.98 1.91
CA VAL A 103 -8.88 12.45 1.99
C VAL A 103 -9.20 12.91 3.42
N ASN A 104 -8.40 13.85 3.92
CA ASN A 104 -8.28 14.24 5.32
C ASN A 104 -8.04 13.07 6.28
N SER A 105 -7.36 12.03 5.81
CA SER A 105 -7.13 10.81 6.58
C SER A 105 -5.91 10.07 6.05
N GLU A 106 -5.18 9.44 6.95
CA GLU A 106 -4.04 8.57 6.65
C GLU A 106 -4.41 7.12 6.94
N ILE A 107 -4.31 6.24 5.95
CA ILE A 107 -4.54 4.80 6.14
C ILE A 107 -3.38 4.20 6.92
N GLN A 108 -3.70 3.54 8.04
CA GLN A 108 -2.74 2.97 8.98
C GLN A 108 -2.65 1.44 8.84
N SER A 109 -3.80 0.77 8.76
CA SER A 109 -3.87 -0.68 8.59
C SER A 109 -5.13 -1.10 7.87
N MET A 110 -5.13 -2.33 7.36
CA MET A 110 -6.27 -2.96 6.74
C MET A 110 -6.37 -4.40 7.24
N ASP A 111 -7.58 -4.83 7.60
CA ASP A 111 -7.80 -6.17 8.14
C ASP A 111 -9.09 -6.77 7.56
N VAL A 112 -9.06 -8.06 7.22
CA VAL A 112 -10.26 -8.83 6.86
C VAL A 112 -10.88 -9.43 8.11
N VAL A 113 -12.11 -9.02 8.41
CA VAL A 113 -12.90 -9.49 9.54
C VAL A 113 -14.06 -10.33 9.00
N PRO A 114 -14.02 -11.67 9.16
CA PRO A 114 -15.15 -12.50 8.77
C PRO A 114 -16.34 -12.23 9.70
N LYS A 115 -17.53 -11.98 9.14
CA LYS A 115 -18.80 -11.95 9.89
C LYS A 115 -19.72 -13.06 9.40
N PHE A 116 -20.76 -13.34 10.18
CA PHE A 116 -21.68 -14.46 9.93
C PHE A 116 -22.42 -14.39 8.58
N GLU A 117 -22.58 -13.20 8.00
CA GLU A 117 -23.34 -12.97 6.75
C GLU A 117 -22.58 -12.17 5.69
N GLU A 118 -21.60 -11.33 6.05
CA GLU A 118 -20.79 -10.52 5.13
C GLU A 118 -19.31 -10.63 5.50
N VAL A 119 -18.42 -10.49 4.52
CA VAL A 119 -16.98 -10.31 4.81
C VAL A 119 -16.72 -8.82 4.97
N GLU A 120 -16.10 -8.41 6.07
CA GLU A 120 -15.82 -7.00 6.33
C GLU A 120 -14.33 -6.70 6.11
N ILE A 121 -14.04 -5.75 5.23
CA ILE A 121 -12.69 -5.19 5.09
C ILE A 121 -12.63 -3.92 5.93
N LYS A 122 -11.95 -4.01 7.07
CA LYS A 122 -11.78 -2.91 8.01
C LYS A 122 -10.53 -2.12 7.65
N VAL A 123 -10.69 -0.84 7.34
CA VAL A 123 -9.60 0.09 7.05
C VAL A 123 -9.46 1.05 8.21
N LEU A 124 -8.37 0.93 8.96
CA LEU A 124 -8.06 1.86 10.05
C LEU A 124 -7.44 3.13 9.45
N VAL A 125 -8.05 4.27 9.76
CA VAL A 125 -7.59 5.58 9.31
C VAL A 125 -7.38 6.54 10.48
N GLU A 126 -6.32 7.33 10.38
CA GLU A 126 -6.04 8.43 11.29
C GLU A 126 -6.45 9.76 10.64
N PRO A 127 -7.40 10.52 11.22
CA PRO A 127 -7.79 11.83 10.70
C PRO A 127 -6.60 12.79 10.64
N LYS A 128 -6.38 13.40 9.48
CA LYS A 128 -5.26 14.30 9.22
C LYS A 128 -5.70 15.41 8.28
N GLU A 129 -5.79 16.64 8.78
CA GLU A 129 -6.35 17.76 8.01
C GLU A 129 -5.48 18.13 6.80
N ASN A 130 -6.15 18.53 5.71
CA ASN A 130 -5.54 18.98 4.46
C ASN A 130 -4.56 17.97 3.85
N TYR A 131 -4.86 16.69 4.00
CA TYR A 131 -3.99 15.59 3.61
C TYR A 131 -4.75 14.59 2.73
N TYR A 132 -4.03 13.91 1.85
CA TYR A 132 -4.56 12.72 1.17
C TYR A 132 -3.53 11.59 1.20
N HIS A 133 -4.03 10.36 1.19
CA HIS A 133 -3.24 9.14 1.08
C HIS A 133 -3.89 8.23 0.04
N VAL A 134 -3.10 7.81 -0.96
CA VAL A 134 -3.49 6.84 -1.97
C VAL A 134 -2.67 5.58 -1.77
N ILE A 135 -3.35 4.46 -1.62
CA ILE A 135 -2.73 3.14 -1.52
C ILE A 135 -3.26 2.21 -2.61
N THR A 136 -2.49 1.19 -2.94
CA THR A 136 -2.92 0.04 -3.73
C THR A 136 -2.83 -1.23 -2.91
N VAL A 137 -3.75 -2.15 -3.18
CA VAL A 137 -3.86 -3.44 -2.51
C VAL A 137 -4.09 -4.52 -3.57
N ASP A 138 -3.53 -5.72 -3.33
CA ASP A 138 -3.73 -6.86 -4.22
C ASP A 138 -5.21 -7.22 -4.30
N ARG A 139 -5.74 -7.20 -5.53
CA ARG A 139 -7.14 -7.52 -5.81
C ARG A 139 -7.51 -8.90 -5.29
N GLN A 140 -6.63 -9.90 -5.43
CA GLN A 140 -6.92 -11.27 -4.99
C GLN A 140 -7.10 -11.39 -3.47
N ALA A 141 -6.55 -10.45 -2.70
CA ALA A 141 -6.67 -10.45 -1.25
C ALA A 141 -7.97 -9.79 -0.75
N VAL A 142 -8.66 -9.02 -1.59
CA VAL A 142 -9.82 -8.19 -1.22
C VAL A 142 -11.07 -8.41 -2.07
N ASP A 143 -10.95 -9.12 -3.20
CA ASP A 143 -12.07 -9.51 -4.06
C ASP A 143 -12.79 -10.72 -3.45
N LEU A 144 -13.38 -10.48 -2.28
CA LEU A 144 -14.13 -11.46 -1.50
C LEU A 144 -15.62 -11.23 -1.78
N GLU A 145 -16.37 -12.31 -1.96
CA GLU A 145 -17.82 -12.26 -2.17
C GLU A 145 -18.50 -11.50 -1.01
N ASP A 146 -19.43 -10.60 -1.35
CA ASP A 146 -20.14 -9.72 -0.40
C ASP A 146 -19.22 -8.91 0.55
N ALA A 147 -18.04 -8.48 0.05
CA ALA A 147 -17.11 -7.71 0.86
C ALA A 147 -17.58 -6.28 1.10
N VAL A 148 -17.68 -5.89 2.36
CA VAL A 148 -18.03 -4.53 2.76
C VAL A 148 -16.85 -3.82 3.37
N TRP A 149 -16.49 -2.68 2.78
CA TRP A 149 -15.39 -1.85 3.25
C TRP A 149 -15.86 -0.89 4.32
N LYS A 150 -15.21 -0.88 5.48
CA LYS A 150 -15.49 0.05 6.58
C LYS A 150 -14.23 0.83 6.95
N PHE A 151 -14.31 2.14 6.81
CA PHE A 151 -13.28 3.06 7.25
C PHE A 151 -13.57 3.46 8.69
N VAL A 152 -12.65 3.16 9.59
CA VAL A 152 -12.80 3.39 11.03
C VAL A 152 -11.66 4.21 11.59
N ASP A 153 -11.91 4.93 12.68
CA ASP A 153 -10.84 5.58 13.44
C ASP A 153 -10.28 4.68 14.56
N ASN A 154 -9.31 5.19 15.31
CA ASN A 154 -8.69 4.52 16.45
C ASN A 154 -9.65 4.23 17.63
N GLN A 155 -10.88 4.76 17.61
CA GLN A 155 -11.94 4.47 18.57
C GLN A 155 -12.96 3.48 18.01
N ASP A 156 -12.67 2.86 16.87
CA ASP A 156 -13.56 1.96 16.14
C ASP A 156 -14.86 2.62 15.66
N ARG A 157 -14.87 3.94 15.51
CA ARG A 157 -16.03 4.67 14.98
C ARG A 157 -16.01 4.58 13.46
N VAL A 158 -17.11 4.12 12.88
CA VAL A 158 -17.28 4.04 11.43
C VAL A 158 -17.41 5.46 10.87
N LEU A 159 -16.44 5.84 10.04
CA LEU A 159 -16.43 7.10 9.30
C LEU A 159 -17.11 6.94 7.94
N SER A 160 -16.93 5.79 7.30
CA SER A 160 -17.57 5.46 6.02
C SER A 160 -17.76 3.94 5.87
N ARG A 161 -18.80 3.56 5.13
CA ARG A 161 -19.09 2.18 4.72
C ARG A 161 -19.35 2.18 3.22
N ILE A 162 -18.58 1.39 2.48
CA ILE A 162 -18.66 1.28 1.02
C ILE A 162 -18.92 -0.18 0.66
N VAL A 163 -19.94 -0.41 -0.15
CA VAL A 163 -20.19 -1.70 -0.80
C VAL A 163 -19.71 -1.55 -2.25
N PRO A 164 -18.69 -2.29 -2.68
CA PRO A 164 -18.22 -2.26 -4.05
C PRO A 164 -19.29 -2.57 -5.08
N PHE A 165 -19.44 -1.73 -6.10
CA PHE A 165 -20.45 -1.94 -7.14
C PHE A 165 -20.09 -3.09 -8.10
N TRP A 166 -18.80 -3.41 -8.25
CA TRP A 166 -18.36 -4.51 -9.13
C TRP A 166 -18.67 -5.91 -8.58
N GLN A 167 -19.07 -6.00 -7.31
CA GLN A 167 -19.49 -7.27 -6.70
C GLN A 167 -20.98 -7.56 -6.96
N THR A 168 -21.79 -6.55 -7.22
CA THR A 168 -23.21 -6.72 -7.54
C THR A 168 -23.49 -7.21 -8.98
N GLU A 169 -22.48 -7.25 -9.86
CA GLU A 169 -22.66 -7.68 -11.26
C GLU A 169 -22.43 -9.18 -11.49
N GLN A 170 -21.82 -9.91 -10.54
CA GLN A 170 -21.51 -11.34 -10.72
C GLN A 170 -22.73 -12.27 -10.61
N GLU A 171 -23.85 -11.84 -10.01
CA GLU A 171 -25.05 -12.69 -9.90
C GLU A 171 -25.92 -12.75 -11.18
N ASN A 172 -25.67 -11.90 -12.19
CA ASN A 172 -26.58 -11.77 -13.35
C ASN A 172 -26.08 -12.40 -14.67
N ASP A 173 -24.86 -12.92 -14.73
CA ASP A 173 -24.29 -13.43 -16.01
C ASP A 173 -24.49 -14.95 -16.23
N ASP A 174 -25.12 -15.67 -15.29
CA ASP A 174 -25.30 -17.14 -15.38
C ASP A 174 -26.68 -17.59 -15.91
N GLU A 175 -27.61 -16.69 -16.28
CA GLU A 175 -28.99 -17.08 -16.69
C GLU A 175 -29.38 -16.81 -18.16
N GLU A 176 -28.47 -16.40 -19.06
CA GLU A 176 -28.80 -16.13 -20.47
C GLU A 176 -28.09 -17.03 -21.51
N GLU A 177 -28.02 -18.35 -21.30
CA GLU A 177 -27.64 -19.30 -22.38
C GLU A 177 -28.53 -20.57 -22.47
N GLU A 178 -29.85 -20.49 -22.29
CA GLU A 178 -30.75 -21.55 -22.77
C GLU A 178 -32.12 -21.02 -23.23
N GLU A 179 -32.21 -20.29 -24.35
CA GLU A 179 -33.44 -20.33 -25.17
C GLU A 179 -33.29 -19.77 -26.60
N VAL A 180 -32.42 -20.36 -27.44
CA VAL A 180 -32.64 -20.24 -28.89
C VAL A 180 -32.26 -21.53 -29.61
N LEU A 181 -33.29 -22.32 -29.98
CA LEU A 181 -33.53 -22.82 -31.35
C LEU A 181 -34.62 -23.92 -31.30
N LYS A 182 -35.87 -23.50 -31.46
CA LYS A 182 -36.93 -24.33 -32.05
C LYS A 182 -37.11 -23.94 -33.51
#